data_AF-A0A419SZ42-F1
#
_entry.id   AF-A0A419SZ42-F1
#
_cell.length_a   1.000
_cell.length_b   1.000
_cell.length_c   1.000
_cell.angle_alpha   90.00
_cell.angle_beta   90.00
_cell.angle_gamma   90.00
#
_symmetry.space_group_name_H-M   'P 1'
#
loop_
_entity.id
_entity.type
_entity.pdbx_description
1 polymer ?
#
loop_
_entity_poly.entity_id
_entity_poly.type
_entity_poly.pdbx_seq_one_letter_code
_entity_poly.pdbx_strand_id
1 'polypeptide(L)'
;MISNLLETLMIVCFGLSWPFSIHKSYVSRTAKGKSLSFEMFIWIGYIFGIVRKFLLYSNSPSGNDWLFFLSWFFYFLNFIEITYDMWLYNRNVKLDKERELGK
;
A
#
# COMPACT_ATOMS: atom_id res chain seq x y z
N MET A 1 -12.28 -20.34 3.64
CA MET A 1 -11.00 -20.96 3.23
C MET A 1 -10.52 -20.52 1.85
N ILE A 2 -11.09 -20.98 0.72
CA ILE A 2 -10.56 -20.64 -0.63
C ILE A 2 -10.61 -19.13 -0.92
N SER A 3 -11.71 -18.45 -0.57
CA SER A 3 -11.82 -16.98 -0.74
C SER A 3 -10.75 -16.22 0.06
N ASN A 4 -10.52 -16.60 1.33
CA ASN A 4 -9.49 -15.99 2.17
C ASN A 4 -8.08 -16.28 1.64
N LEU A 5 -7.84 -17.47 1.07
CA LEU A 5 -6.56 -17.81 0.43
C LEU A 5 -6.28 -16.91 -0.77
N LEU A 6 -7.23 -16.78 -1.70
CA LEU A 6 -7.07 -15.94 -2.88
C LEU A 6 -6.89 -14.47 -2.51
N GLU A 7 -7.66 -13.97 -1.54
CA GLU A 7 -7.49 -12.60 -1.00
C GLU A 7 -6.10 -12.41 -0.38
N THR A 8 -5.64 -13.39 0.40
CA THR A 8 -4.32 -13.35 1.05
C THR A 8 -3.19 -13.35 0.02
N LEU A 9 -3.24 -14.23 -0.97
CA LEU A 9 -2.23 -14.28 -2.02
C LEU A 9 -2.18 -12.98 -2.81
N MET A 10 -3.35 -12.45 -3.19
CA MET A 10 -3.44 -11.15 -3.87
C MET A 10 -2.79 -10.05 -3.04
N ILE A 11 -3.17 -9.91 -1.76
CA ILE A 11 -2.71 -8.79 -0.94
C ILE A 11 -1.23 -8.89 -0.53
N VAL A 12 -0.71 -10.11 -0.41
CA VAL A 12 0.73 -10.33 -0.19
C VAL A 12 1.51 -9.98 -1.45
N CYS A 13 1.05 -10.38 -2.63
CA CYS A 13 1.68 -10.02 -3.89
C CYS A 13 1.70 -8.49 -4.10
N PHE A 14 0.59 -7.80 -3.79
CA PHE A 14 0.60 -6.34 -3.78
C PHE A 14 1.50 -5.76 -2.68
N GLY A 15 1.50 -6.36 -1.48
CA GLY A 15 2.40 -6.01 -0.37
C GLY A 15 3.84 -5.95 -0.80
N LEU A 16 4.32 -7.02 -1.44
CA LEU A 16 5.70 -7.09 -1.93
C LEU A 16 6.03 -6.02 -2.97
N SER A 17 5.05 -5.48 -3.70
CA SER A 17 5.29 -4.43 -4.70
C SER A 17 5.73 -3.10 -4.08
N TRP A 18 5.31 -2.79 -2.85
CA TRP A 18 5.62 -1.52 -2.19
C TRP A 18 7.06 -1.40 -1.70
N PRO A 19 7.69 -2.41 -1.06
CA PRO A 19 9.11 -2.39 -0.78
C PRO A 19 9.98 -2.08 -2.00
N PHE A 20 9.65 -2.63 -3.17
CA PHE A 20 10.34 -2.32 -4.42
C PHE A 20 10.10 -0.86 -4.86
N SER A 21 8.86 -0.37 -4.78
CA SER A 21 8.51 1.03 -5.09
C SER A 21 9.23 2.03 -4.17
N ILE A 22 9.25 1.75 -2.86
CA ILE A 22 9.91 2.55 -1.82
C ILE A 22 11.41 2.57 -2.05
N HIS A 23 12.03 1.40 -2.27
CA HIS A 23 13.46 1.31 -2.55
C HIS A 23 13.84 2.12 -3.80
N LYS A 24 13.07 1.98 -4.89
CA LYS A 24 13.29 2.76 -6.11
C LYS A 24 13.13 4.26 -5.87
N SER A 25 12.13 4.68 -5.09
CA SER A 25 11.91 6.09 -4.75
C SER A 25 13.04 6.65 -3.91
N TYR A 26 13.52 5.88 -2.93
CA TYR A 26 14.60 6.29 -2.07
C TYR A 26 15.93 6.46 -2.82
N VAL A 27 16.29 5.49 -3.67
CA VAL A 27 17.58 5.47 -4.40
C VAL A 27 17.57 6.46 -5.57
N SER A 28 16.49 6.52 -6.35
CA SER A 28 16.43 7.41 -7.53
C SER A 28 16.43 8.90 -7.15
N ARG A 29 15.93 9.23 -5.95
CA ARG A 29 15.80 10.61 -5.45
C ARG A 29 15.12 11.54 -6.48
N THR A 30 14.18 11.01 -7.26
CA THR A 30 13.37 11.76 -8.24
C THR A 30 11.94 11.24 -8.21
N ALA A 31 10.99 12.13 -8.46
CA ALA A 31 9.57 11.84 -8.58
C ALA A 31 9.13 11.70 -10.04
N LYS A 32 10.04 11.92 -11.00
CA LYS A 32 9.74 11.86 -12.44
C LYS A 32 9.34 10.43 -12.84
N GLY A 33 8.21 10.32 -13.54
CA GLY A 33 7.64 9.04 -13.99
C GLY A 33 6.85 8.27 -12.94
N LYS A 34 6.68 8.81 -11.72
CA LYS A 34 5.86 8.22 -10.66
C LYS A 34 4.51 8.93 -10.57
N SER A 35 3.42 8.17 -10.44
CA SER A 35 2.05 8.69 -10.46
C SER A 35 1.42 8.66 -9.06
N LEU A 36 1.44 9.81 -8.37
CA LEU A 36 0.81 9.95 -7.05
C LEU A 36 -0.69 9.63 -7.10
N SER A 37 -1.37 10.01 -8.18
CA SER A 37 -2.81 9.72 -8.36
C SER A 37 -3.10 8.22 -8.36
N PHE A 38 -2.24 7.42 -9.00
CA PHE A 38 -2.37 5.96 -8.99
C PHE A 38 -2.22 5.38 -7.58
N GLU A 39 -1.20 5.81 -6.85
CA GLU A 39 -0.99 5.42 -5.46
C GLU A 39 -2.16 5.83 -4.55
N MET A 40 -2.73 7.02 -4.77
CA MET A 40 -3.91 7.49 -4.02
C MET A 40 -5.12 6.60 -4.21
N PHE A 41 -5.41 6.17 -5.45
CA PHE A 41 -6.53 5.25 -5.69
C PHE A 41 -6.34 3.93 -4.96
N ILE A 42 -5.12 3.39 -4.99
CA ILE A 42 -4.82 2.14 -4.30
C ILE A 42 -4.91 2.32 -2.77
N TRP A 43 -4.37 3.41 -2.24
CA TRP A 43 -4.45 3.75 -0.81
C TRP A 43 -5.89 3.82 -0.30
N ILE A 44 -6.78 4.48 -1.06
CA ILE A 44 -8.23 4.51 -0.75
C ILE A 44 -8.83 3.09 -0.82
N GLY A 45 -8.42 2.29 -1.81
CA GLY A 45 -8.82 0.88 -1.91
C GLY A 45 -8.45 0.06 -0.67
N TYR A 46 -7.26 0.28 -0.10
CA TYR A 46 -6.86 -0.37 1.15
C TYR A 46 -7.73 0.05 2.34
N ILE A 47 -8.16 1.31 2.43
CA ILE A 47 -9.11 1.76 3.48
C ILE A 47 -10.42 0.97 3.37
N PHE A 48 -10.99 0.87 2.17
CA PHE A 48 -12.22 0.11 1.97
C PHE A 48 -12.04 -1.38 2.31
N GLY A 49 -10.90 -1.97 1.96
CA GLY A 49 -10.54 -3.34 2.35
C GLY A 49 -10.48 -3.54 3.87
N ILE A 50 -9.85 -2.61 4.59
CA ILE A 50 -9.77 -2.63 6.06
C ILE A 50 -11.17 -2.52 6.67
N VAL A 51 -11.98 -1.56 6.22
CA VAL A 51 -13.36 -1.37 6.71
C VAL A 51 -14.19 -2.63 6.46
N ARG A 52 -14.08 -3.24 5.28
CA ARG A 52 -14.74 -4.52 4.97
C ARG A 52 -14.33 -5.63 5.94
N LYS A 53 -13.05 -5.73 6.31
CA LYS A 53 -12.57 -6.73 7.29
C LYS A 53 -13.19 -6.50 8.68
N PHE A 54 -13.29 -5.26 9.15
CA PHE A 54 -13.99 -4.95 10.41
C PHE A 54 -15.48 -5.37 10.36
N LEU A 55 -16.17 -5.07 9.26
CA LEU A 55 -17.58 -5.47 9.09
C LEU A 55 -17.75 -6.99 9.09
N LEU A 56 -16.88 -7.73 8.39
CA LEU A 56 -16.92 -9.19 8.36
C LEU A 56 -16.64 -9.80 9.74
N TYR A 57 -15.65 -9.26 10.44
CA TYR A 57 -15.29 -9.69 11.79
C TYR A 57 -16.48 -9.56 12.76
N SER A 58 -17.24 -8.46 12.67
CA SER A 58 -18.39 -8.21 13.53
C SER A 58 -19.64 -9.04 13.16
N ASN A 59 -19.86 -9.34 11.88
CA ASN A 59 -21.11 -9.95 11.40
C ASN A 59 -21.03 -11.47 11.18
N SER A 60 -19.83 -12.07 11.15
CA SER A 60 -19.67 -13.50 10.86
C SER A 60 -18.46 -14.11 11.57
N PRO A 61 -18.58 -14.48 12.86
CA PRO A 61 -17.47 -15.04 13.65
C PRO A 61 -16.95 -16.38 13.11
N SER A 62 -17.81 -17.18 12.46
CA SER A 62 -17.51 -18.51 11.94
C SER A 62 -16.61 -18.53 10.70
N GLY A 63 -16.34 -17.37 10.08
CA GLY A 63 -15.50 -17.24 8.88
C GLY A 63 -14.06 -16.74 9.11
N ASN A 64 -13.71 -16.43 10.37
CA ASN A 64 -12.43 -15.82 10.75
C ASN A 64 -11.32 -16.87 10.91
N ASP A 65 -10.91 -17.49 9.80
CA ASP A 65 -9.76 -18.41 9.78
C ASP A 65 -8.41 -17.66 9.88
N TRP A 66 -7.30 -18.38 10.05
CA TRP A 66 -5.96 -17.78 10.11
C TRP A 66 -5.66 -16.86 8.90
N LEU A 67 -6.10 -17.27 7.71
CA LEU A 67 -5.92 -16.51 6.46
C LEU A 67 -6.69 -15.18 6.48
N PHE A 68 -7.85 -15.13 7.15
CA PHE A 68 -8.56 -13.89 7.38
C PHE A 68 -7.70 -12.87 8.14
N PHE A 69 -7.09 -13.28 9.25
CA PHE A 69 -6.23 -12.39 10.05
C PHE A 69 -4.92 -12.04 9.33
N LEU A 70 -4.33 -13.00 8.60
CA LEU A 70 -3.13 -12.76 7.80
C LEU A 70 -3.37 -11.70 6.72
N SER A 71 -4.42 -11.87 5.91
CA SER A 71 -4.79 -10.85 4.91
C SER A 71 -5.12 -9.50 5.56
N TRP A 72 -5.78 -9.49 6.72
CA TRP A 72 -6.09 -8.26 7.43
C TRP A 72 -4.84 -7.51 7.90
N PHE A 73 -3.84 -8.23 8.42
CA PHE A 73 -2.53 -7.66 8.74
C PHE A 73 -1.89 -7.03 7.50
N PHE A 74 -1.89 -7.73 6.37
CA PHE A 74 -1.32 -7.20 5.13
C PHE A 74 -2.08 -5.98 4.61
N TYR A 75 -3.40 -5.85 4.80
CA TYR A 75 -4.12 -4.62 4.46
C TYR A 75 -3.52 -3.40 5.18
N PHE A 76 -3.25 -3.52 6.48
CA PHE A 76 -2.60 -2.45 7.25
C PHE A 76 -1.15 -2.22 6.85
N LEU A 77 -0.39 -3.29 6.64
CA LEU A 77 1.01 -3.18 6.20
C LEU A 77 1.11 -2.41 4.88
N ASN A 78 0.34 -2.82 3.88
CA ASN A 78 0.28 -2.14 2.57
C ASN A 78 -0.12 -0.67 2.73
N PHE A 79 -1.15 -0.38 3.53
CA PHE A 79 -1.58 1.00 3.78
C PHE A 79 -0.44 1.87 4.34
N ILE A 80 0.33 1.34 5.29
CA ILE A 80 1.48 2.04 5.87
C ILE A 80 2.60 2.21 4.83
N GLU A 81 2.93 1.16 4.08
CA GLU A 81 3.97 1.18 3.05
C GLU A 81 3.67 2.22 1.97
N ILE A 82 2.43 2.27 1.47
CA ILE A 82 2.00 3.27 0.48
C ILE A 82 2.06 4.67 1.07
N THR A 83 1.62 4.85 2.31
CA THR A 83 1.70 6.16 2.99
C THR A 83 3.14 6.64 3.08
N TYR A 84 4.06 5.74 3.42
CA TYR A 84 5.49 6.05 3.46
C TYR A 84 6.07 6.37 2.07
N ASP A 85 5.63 5.64 1.04
CA ASP A 85 6.04 5.86 -0.34
C ASP A 85 5.56 7.21 -0.88
N MET A 86 4.32 7.61 -0.57
CA MET A 86 3.79 8.95 -0.86
C MET A 86 4.57 10.06 -0.14
N TRP A 87 5.01 9.81 1.10
CA TRP A 87 5.88 10.75 1.81
C TRP A 87 7.24 10.90 1.10
N LEU A 88 7.84 9.79 0.65
CA LEU A 88 9.07 9.83 -0.16
C LEU A 88 8.86 10.53 -1.50
N TYR A 89 7.69 10.39 -2.13
CA TYR A 89 7.33 11.13 -3.34
C TYR A 89 7.41 12.65 -3.09
N ASN A 90 6.81 13.15 -2.01
CA ASN A 90 6.86 14.57 -1.67
C ASN A 90 8.30 15.08 -1.44
N ARG A 91 9.14 14.26 -0.77
CA ARG A 91 10.58 14.54 -0.62
C ARG A 91 11.26 14.65 -1.98
N ASN A 92 11.00 13.71 -2.89
CA ASN A 92 11.64 13.67 -4.20
C ASN A 92 11.17 14.81 -5.11
N VAL A 93 9.89 15.21 -5.04
CA VAL A 93 9.38 16.41 -5.74
C VAL A 93 10.15 17.65 -5.28
N LYS A 94 10.46 17.78 -4.00
CA LYS A 94 11.28 18.89 -3.49
C LYS A 94 12.70 18.85 -4.06
N LEU A 95 13.35 17.69 -4.06
CA LEU A 95 14.69 17.52 -4.62
C LEU A 95 14.74 17.81 -6.13
N ASP A 96 13.72 17.41 -6.87
CA ASP A 96 13.64 17.69 -8.31
C ASP A 96 13.47 19.19 -8.58
N LYS A 97 12.66 19.89 -7.78
CA LYS A 97 12.53 21.36 -7.86
C LYS A 97 13.85 22.06 -7.55
N GLU A 98 14.61 21.61 -6.56
CA GLU A 98 15.92 22.18 -6.21
C GLU A 98 16.91 22.05 -7.39
N ARG A 99 16.96 20.86 -8.03
CA ARG A 99 17.78 20.62 -9.22
C ARG A 99 17.36 21.47 -10.42
N GLU A 100 16.06 21.65 -10.63
CA GLU A 100 15.53 22.49 -11.73
C GLU A 100 15.84 23.98 -11.52
N LEU A 101 15.94 24.42 -10.27
CA LEU A 101 16.34 25.78 -9.91
C LEU A 101 17.87 26.00 -9.95
N GLY A 102 18.66 24.99 -10.34
CA GLY A 102 20.12 25.11 -10.47
C GLY A 102 20.86 25.27 -9.15
N LYS A 103 20.27 24.83 -8.03
CA LYS A 103 20.94 24.69 -6.72
C LYS A 103 21.48 23.28 -6.55
#